data_AF-A0A2T9YT61-F1
#
_entry.id   AF-A0A2T9YT61-F1
#
_cell.length_a   1.000
_cell.length_b   1.000
_cell.length_c   1.000
_cell.angle_alpha   90.00
_cell.angle_beta   90.00
_cell.angle_gamma   90.00
#
_symmetry.space_group_name_H-M   'P 1'
#
loop_
_entity.id
_entity.type
_entity.pdbx_description
1 polymer ?
#
loop_
_entity_poly.entity_id
_entity_poly.type
_entity_poly.pdbx_seq_one_letter_code
_entity_poly.pdbx_strand_id
1 'polypeptide(L)'
;MKSLIIRSIHSTRVIASQAPDSIRQPRSKSKGNSDPRNDQIKQILFDTEQKQIKNFTKEDLNRHETIQTAYQLFIKEFESKRSAERVAKFAAMEAAYKELENTDMNLLRDACKKPLEPLFPMKLRVPTDTPPKIIWDYNSYYKK
;
A
#
# COMPACT_ATOMS: atom_id res chain seq x y z
N MET A 1 26.01 0.88 27.71
CA MET A 1 26.13 1.29 26.29
C MET A 1 25.28 0.32 25.45
N LYS A 2 24.04 0.68 25.10
CA LYS A 2 23.15 -0.18 24.31
C LYS A 2 23.25 0.28 22.84
N SER A 3 23.82 -0.56 21.99
CA SER A 3 23.94 -0.33 20.55
C SER A 3 22.55 -0.43 19.89
N LEU A 4 22.13 0.66 19.25
CA LEU A 4 20.94 0.68 18.40
C LEU A 4 21.32 0.06 17.05
N ILE A 5 20.93 -1.20 16.86
CA ILE A 5 21.05 -1.90 15.57
C ILE A 5 20.00 -1.30 14.63
N ILE A 6 20.44 -0.50 13.66
CA ILE A 6 19.64 -0.03 12.53
C ILE A 6 19.31 -1.26 11.68
N ARG A 7 18.10 -1.81 11.82
CA ARG A 7 17.60 -2.87 10.95
C ARG A 7 17.31 -2.28 9.57
N SER A 8 18.21 -2.55 8.64
CA SER A 8 18.03 -2.30 7.21
C SER A 8 16.85 -3.12 6.69
N ILE A 9 15.79 -2.45 6.24
CA ILE A 9 14.62 -3.10 5.62
C ILE A 9 14.95 -3.34 4.14
N HIS A 10 15.77 -4.34 3.86
CA HIS A 10 15.82 -4.89 2.51
C HIS A 10 14.53 -5.70 2.30
N SER A 11 13.64 -5.19 1.45
CA SER A 11 12.51 -5.95 0.92
C SER A 11 13.06 -7.14 0.14
N THR A 12 13.19 -8.30 0.78
CA THR A 12 13.48 -9.56 0.12
C THR A 12 12.29 -9.90 -0.78
N ARG A 13 12.39 -9.56 -2.07
CA ARG A 13 11.62 -10.29 -3.07
C ARG A 13 12.07 -11.74 -2.99
N VAL A 14 11.19 -12.61 -2.51
CA VAL A 14 11.34 -14.05 -2.66
C VAL A 14 11.29 -14.32 -4.16
N ILE A 15 12.46 -14.45 -4.78
CA ILE A 15 12.59 -15.02 -6.11
C ILE A 15 12.24 -16.50 -5.92
N ALA A 16 11.12 -16.92 -6.51
CA ALA A 16 10.69 -18.31 -6.50
C ALA A 16 11.86 -19.21 -6.93
N SER A 17 12.28 -20.08 -6.02
CA SER A 17 13.30 -21.09 -6.25
C SER A 17 12.79 -22.12 -7.27
N GLN A 18 13.57 -22.27 -8.34
CA GLN A 18 13.73 -23.48 -9.17
C GLN A 18 12.52 -24.41 -9.28
N ALA A 19 11.77 -24.25 -10.37
CA ALA A 19 10.94 -25.33 -10.88
C ALA A 19 11.83 -26.54 -11.23
N PRO A 20 11.38 -27.79 -11.02
CA PRO A 20 12.11 -28.95 -11.51
C PRO A 20 12.27 -28.86 -13.02
N ASP A 21 13.48 -29.19 -13.51
CA ASP A 21 13.79 -29.37 -14.93
C ASP A 21 13.00 -30.55 -15.49
N SER A 22 11.70 -30.34 -15.69
CA SER A 22 10.94 -31.15 -16.63
C SER A 22 11.54 -30.83 -18.00
N ILE A 23 12.27 -31.79 -18.57
CA ILE A 23 12.67 -31.77 -19.99
C ILE A 23 11.38 -31.67 -20.80
N ARG A 24 10.96 -30.43 -21.08
CA ARG A 24 9.88 -30.15 -22.01
C ARG A 24 10.43 -30.51 -23.38
N GLN A 25 10.06 -31.69 -23.86
CA GLN A 25 10.22 -32.05 -25.26
C GLN A 25 9.69 -30.88 -26.10
N PRO A 26 10.45 -30.37 -27.09
CA PRO A 26 10.03 -29.22 -27.86
C PRO A 26 8.73 -29.56 -28.57
N ARG A 27 7.63 -28.93 -28.12
CA ARG A 27 6.35 -29.02 -28.79
C ARG A 27 6.58 -28.54 -30.22
N SER A 28 6.22 -29.36 -31.21
CA SER A 28 6.37 -29.02 -32.62
C SER A 28 5.77 -27.63 -32.84
N LYS A 29 6.58 -26.69 -33.32
CA LYS A 29 6.14 -25.32 -33.59
C LYS A 29 5.04 -25.42 -34.62
N SER A 30 3.78 -25.18 -34.22
CA SER A 30 2.82 -24.74 -35.22
C SER A 30 3.42 -23.47 -35.83
N LYS A 31 3.59 -23.46 -37.15
CA LYS A 31 3.88 -22.23 -37.92
C LYS A 31 2.63 -21.34 -37.89
N GLY A 32 2.15 -21.04 -36.69
CA GLY A 32 1.01 -20.18 -36.43
C GLY A 32 1.53 -18.78 -36.20
N ASN A 33 1.32 -17.94 -37.21
CA ASN A 33 1.23 -16.47 -37.15
C ASN A 33 1.58 -15.90 -35.76
N SER A 34 2.86 -15.66 -35.49
CA SER A 34 3.28 -15.03 -34.24
C SER A 34 2.68 -13.64 -34.21
N ASP A 35 1.84 -13.40 -33.21
CA ASP A 35 1.20 -12.10 -33.02
C ASP A 35 2.28 -11.01 -33.05
N PRO A 36 2.18 -9.98 -33.91
CA PRO A 36 3.17 -8.90 -33.97
C PRO A 36 3.35 -8.20 -32.62
N ARG A 37 2.37 -8.28 -31.71
CA ARG A 37 2.50 -7.82 -30.31
C ARG A 37 3.59 -8.55 -29.54
N ASN A 38 3.80 -9.85 -29.79
CA ASN A 38 4.84 -10.62 -29.11
C ASN A 38 6.24 -10.17 -29.53
N ASP A 39 6.41 -9.76 -30.78
CA ASP A 39 7.70 -9.27 -31.27
C ASP A 39 7.97 -7.84 -30.78
N GLN A 40 6.94 -6.99 -30.68
CA GLN A 40 7.02 -5.69 -30.00
C GLN A 40 7.37 -5.83 -28.52
N ILE A 41 6.79 -6.81 -27.81
CA ILE A 41 7.13 -7.08 -26.41
C ILE A 41 8.61 -7.48 -26.27
N LYS A 42 9.10 -8.36 -27.14
CA LYS A 42 10.52 -8.74 -27.14
C LYS A 42 11.41 -7.53 -27.41
N GLN A 43 11.05 -6.69 -28.37
CA GLN A 43 11.78 -5.47 -28.69
C GLN A 43 11.85 -4.50 -27.49
N ILE A 44 10.75 -4.31 -26.76
CA ILE A 44 10.74 -3.45 -25.57
C ILE A 44 11.57 -4.04 -24.43
N LEU A 45 11.52 -5.35 -24.22
CA LEU A 45 12.21 -6.01 -23.10
C LEU A 45 13.71 -6.17 -23.33
N PHE A 46 14.13 -6.43 -24.57
CA PHE A 46 15.49 -6.86 -24.88
C PHE A 46 16.26 -5.87 -25.75
N ASP A 47 15.60 -5.17 -26.67
CA ASP A 47 16.27 -4.27 -27.63
C ASP A 47 16.29 -2.80 -27.15
N THR A 48 15.43 -2.43 -26.18
CA THR A 48 15.41 -1.07 -25.63
C THR A 48 16.55 -0.90 -24.65
N GLU A 49 17.55 -0.08 -25.02
CA GLU A 49 18.68 0.22 -24.16
C GLU A 49 18.23 0.80 -22.80
N GLN A 50 18.82 0.29 -21.72
CA GLN A 50 18.56 0.84 -20.39
C GLN A 50 19.14 2.24 -20.31
N LYS A 51 18.32 3.20 -19.87
CA LYS A 51 18.77 4.59 -19.70
C LYS A 51 19.90 4.66 -18.68
N GLN A 52 21.08 5.06 -19.15
CA GLN A 52 22.24 5.28 -18.29
C GLN A 52 21.97 6.48 -17.36
N ILE A 53 22.31 6.32 -16.08
CA ILE A 53 22.16 7.39 -15.09
C ILE A 53 23.24 8.44 -15.35
N LYS A 54 22.85 9.73 -15.33
CA LYS A 54 23.80 10.84 -15.48
C LYS A 54 24.71 10.92 -14.25
N ASN A 55 26.01 11.10 -14.46
CA ASN A 55 26.94 11.37 -13.37
C ASN A 55 26.61 12.73 -12.73
N PHE A 56 26.34 12.74 -11.44
CA PHE A 56 26.08 13.95 -10.67
C PHE A 56 27.39 14.56 -10.16
N THR A 57 27.40 15.88 -9.99
CA THR A 57 28.51 16.54 -9.29
C THR A 57 28.46 16.14 -7.80
N LYS A 58 29.60 16.26 -7.10
CA LYS A 58 29.65 15.98 -5.65
C LYS A 58 28.66 16.86 -4.87
N GLU A 59 28.49 18.12 -5.27
CA GLU A 59 27.52 19.01 -4.64
C GLU A 59 26.07 18.56 -4.86
N ASP A 60 25.73 18.11 -6.07
CA ASP A 60 24.39 17.59 -6.35
C ASP A 60 24.09 16.33 -5.56
N LEU A 61 25.10 15.47 -5.35
CA LEU A 61 24.98 14.29 -4.50
C LEU A 61 24.68 14.69 -3.04
N ASN A 62 25.40 15.67 -2.51
CA ASN A 62 25.15 16.19 -1.16
C ASN A 62 23.74 16.79 -1.03
N ARG A 63 23.28 17.54 -2.04
CA ARG A 63 21.91 18.09 -2.07
C ARG A 63 20.88 16.96 -2.07
N HIS A 64 21.10 15.93 -2.89
CA HIS A 64 20.23 14.75 -2.95
C HIS A 64 20.14 14.03 -1.60
N GLU A 65 21.28 13.75 -0.97
CA GLU A 65 21.33 13.11 0.36
C GLU A 65 20.60 13.94 1.42
N THR A 66 20.77 15.27 1.37
CA THR A 66 20.08 16.18 2.30
C THR A 66 18.57 16.14 2.11
N ILE A 67 18.08 16.17 0.87
CA ILE A 67 16.65 16.06 0.57
C ILE A 67 16.09 14.70 1.03
N GLN A 68 16.83 13.62 0.76
CA GLN A 68 16.40 12.27 1.12
C GLN A 68 16.32 12.08 2.63
N THR A 69 17.33 12.54 3.37
CA THR A 69 17.35 12.46 4.83
C THR A 69 16.24 13.31 5.46
N ALA A 70 16.01 14.53 4.97
CA ALA A 70 14.92 15.37 5.41
C ALA A 70 13.55 14.71 5.16
N TYR A 71 13.36 14.10 3.99
CA TYR A 71 12.12 13.40 3.65
C TYR A 71 11.89 12.15 4.53
N GLN A 72 12.94 11.38 4.82
CA GLN A 72 12.86 10.24 5.73
C GLN A 72 12.47 10.68 7.15
N LEU A 73 13.03 11.79 7.63
CA LEU A 73 12.67 12.36 8.92
C LEU A 73 11.19 12.79 8.94
N PHE A 74 10.73 13.48 7.89
CA PHE A 74 9.33 13.87 7.74
C PHE A 74 8.38 12.67 7.78
N ILE A 75 8.66 11.60 7.02
CA ILE A 75 7.85 10.37 7.03
C ILE A 75 7.79 9.79 8.45
N LYS A 76 8.94 9.67 9.12
CA LYS A 76 9.02 9.11 10.47
C LYS A 76 8.15 9.91 11.46
N GLU A 77 8.20 11.22 11.43
CA GLU A 77 7.37 12.08 12.28
C GLU A 77 5.87 11.90 11.97
N PHE A 78 5.51 11.86 10.69
CA PHE A 78 4.13 11.68 10.26
C PHE A 78 3.56 10.32 10.67
N GLU A 79 4.34 9.24 10.51
CA GLU A 79 3.98 7.91 10.98
C GLU A 79 3.86 7.84 12.50
N SER A 80 4.78 8.48 13.23
CA SER A 80 4.73 8.56 14.69
C SER A 80 3.46 9.24 15.17
N LYS A 81 3.08 10.39 14.58
CA LYS A 81 1.82 11.10 14.87
C LYS A 81 0.60 10.22 14.60
N ARG A 82 0.53 9.61 13.40
CA ARG A 82 -0.57 8.72 13.02
C ARG A 82 -0.69 7.51 13.95
N SER A 83 0.44 6.94 14.38
CA SER A 83 0.46 5.82 15.32
C SER A 83 -0.04 6.25 16.70
N ALA A 84 0.44 7.40 17.21
CA ALA A 84 -0.02 7.96 18.48
C ALA A 84 -1.54 8.23 18.48
N GLU A 85 -2.08 8.81 17.41
CA GLU A 85 -3.52 9.01 17.24
C GLU A 85 -4.29 7.68 17.27
N ARG A 86 -3.78 6.64 16.60
CA ARG A 86 -4.42 5.31 16.59
C ARG A 86 -4.44 4.70 17.98
N VAL A 87 -3.32 4.78 18.72
CA VAL A 87 -3.22 4.31 20.10
C VAL A 87 -4.20 5.06 21.00
N ALA A 88 -4.29 6.38 20.87
CA ALA A 88 -5.24 7.18 21.65
C ALA A 88 -6.70 6.79 21.36
N LYS A 89 -7.07 6.60 20.09
CA LYS A 89 -8.41 6.14 19.70
C LYS A 89 -8.72 4.76 20.27
N PHE A 90 -7.75 3.84 20.25
CA PHE A 90 -7.91 2.50 20.80
C PHE A 90 -8.07 2.53 22.33
N ALA A 91 -7.27 3.33 23.03
CA ALA A 91 -7.37 3.50 24.48
C ALA A 91 -8.73 4.09 24.90
N ALA A 92 -9.25 5.07 24.14
CA ALA A 92 -10.59 5.62 24.37
C ALA A 92 -11.69 4.56 24.17
N MET A 93 -11.55 3.72 23.14
CA MET A 93 -12.48 2.61 22.89
C MET A 93 -12.45 1.56 24.02
N GLU A 94 -11.27 1.18 24.52
CA GLU A 94 -11.15 0.29 25.67
C GLU A 94 -11.80 0.85 26.94
N ALA A 95 -11.61 2.15 27.20
CA ALA A 95 -12.24 2.82 28.34
C ALA A 95 -13.77 2.77 28.23
N ALA A 96 -14.33 3.09 27.06
CA ALA A 96 -15.76 3.01 26.82
C ALA A 96 -16.33 1.58 26.97
N TYR A 97 -15.60 0.56 26.52
CA TYR A 97 -16.02 -0.84 26.71
C TYR A 97 -16.01 -1.27 28.18
N LYS A 98 -15.03 -0.83 28.98
CA LYS A 98 -15.00 -1.06 30.43
C LYS A 98 -16.18 -0.41 31.14
N GLU A 99 -16.56 0.80 30.73
CA GLU A 99 -17.77 1.46 31.26
C GLU A 99 -19.04 0.69 30.87
N LEU A 100 -19.10 0.17 29.65
CA LEU A 100 -20.23 -0.65 29.18
C LEU A 100 -20.34 -1.97 29.96
N GLU A 101 -19.21 -2.62 30.25
CA GLU A 101 -19.14 -3.83 31.08
C GLU A 101 -19.72 -3.60 32.49
N ASN A 102 -19.44 -2.44 33.08
CA ASN A 102 -19.95 -2.08 34.40
C ASN A 102 -21.45 -1.73 34.41
N THR A 103 -22.02 -1.35 33.27
CA THR A 103 -23.42 -0.89 33.17
C THR A 103 -24.36 -1.99 32.67
N ASP A 104 -24.08 -2.61 31.52
CA ASP A 104 -24.90 -3.68 30.94
C ASP A 104 -24.10 -4.67 30.07
N MET A 105 -24.06 -5.91 30.52
CA MET A 105 -23.38 -7.01 29.86
C MET A 105 -24.02 -7.42 28.52
N ASN A 106 -25.31 -7.19 28.31
CA ASN A 106 -25.98 -7.55 27.05
C ASN A 106 -25.59 -6.57 25.93
N LEU A 107 -25.55 -5.27 26.23
CA LEU A 107 -25.06 -4.25 25.29
C LEU A 107 -23.60 -4.49 24.90
N LEU A 108 -22.75 -4.90 25.87
CA LEU A 108 -21.36 -5.28 25.60
C LEU A 108 -21.28 -6.46 24.62
N ARG A 109 -22.07 -7.52 24.85
CA ARG A 109 -22.12 -8.67 23.96
C ARG A 109 -22.54 -8.28 22.55
N ASP A 110 -23.53 -7.40 22.43
CA ASP A 110 -24.02 -6.92 21.12
C ASP A 110 -22.98 -6.07 20.40
N ALA A 111 -22.31 -5.16 21.10
CA ALA A 111 -21.26 -4.31 20.54
C ALA A 111 -20.01 -5.09 20.07
N CYS A 112 -19.73 -6.25 20.67
CA CYS A 112 -18.63 -7.14 20.28
C CYS A 112 -18.97 -8.08 19.11
N LYS A 113 -20.24 -8.13 18.66
CA LYS A 113 -20.63 -8.96 17.51
C LYS A 113 -20.02 -8.40 16.23
N LYS A 114 -19.41 -9.28 15.43
CA LYS A 114 -18.91 -8.89 14.10
C LYS A 114 -20.10 -8.64 13.16
N PRO A 115 -20.14 -7.51 12.43
CA PRO A 115 -21.20 -7.28 11.46
C PRO A 115 -21.11 -8.30 10.32
N LEU A 116 -22.26 -8.77 9.86
CA LEU A 116 -22.39 -9.64 8.68
C LEU A 116 -22.28 -8.84 7.37
N GLU A 117 -22.56 -7.55 7.44
CA GLU A 117 -22.59 -6.62 6.31
C GLU A 117 -21.20 -6.10 5.94
N PRO A 118 -21.01 -5.59 4.70
CA PRO A 118 -19.74 -4.98 4.29
C PRO A 118 -19.38 -3.79 5.21
N LEU A 119 -18.14 -3.80 5.71
CA LEU A 119 -17.63 -2.79 6.66
C LEU A 119 -17.65 -1.36 6.09
N PHE A 120 -17.53 -1.22 4.77
CA PHE A 120 -17.50 0.08 4.10
C PHE A 120 -18.62 0.16 3.05
N PRO A 121 -19.43 1.22 3.06
CA PRO A 121 -20.48 1.38 2.06
C PRO A 121 -19.87 1.72 0.70
N MET A 122 -20.42 1.17 -0.39
CA MET A 122 -19.96 1.44 -1.76
C MET A 122 -20.02 2.93 -2.15
N LYS A 123 -20.89 3.71 -1.50
CA LYS A 123 -21.03 5.15 -1.75
C LYS A 123 -19.93 6.00 -1.08
N LEU A 124 -19.09 5.41 -0.21
CA LEU A 124 -17.96 6.11 0.40
C LEU A 124 -16.91 6.42 -0.66
N ARG A 125 -16.62 7.71 -0.88
CA ARG A 125 -15.66 8.16 -1.90
C ARG A 125 -14.25 8.29 -1.32
N VAL A 126 -13.25 7.98 -2.14
CA VAL A 126 -11.85 8.34 -1.89
C VAL A 126 -11.68 9.84 -2.17
N PRO A 127 -10.89 10.58 -1.36
CA PRO A 127 -10.60 11.98 -1.64
C PRO A 127 -10.02 12.19 -3.03
N THR A 128 -10.52 13.18 -3.76
CA THR A 128 -10.05 13.60 -5.08
C THR A 128 -9.36 14.96 -4.98
N ASP A 129 -8.41 15.24 -5.86
CA ASP A 129 -7.67 16.51 -5.88
C ASP A 129 -8.60 17.70 -6.21
N THR A 130 -9.40 17.57 -7.27
CA THR A 130 -10.45 18.54 -7.62
C THR A 130 -11.81 18.03 -7.14
N PRO A 131 -12.65 18.88 -6.52
CA PRO A 131 -13.99 18.49 -6.11
C PRO A 131 -14.91 18.24 -7.33
N PRO A 132 -15.90 17.34 -7.22
CA PRO A 132 -16.91 17.15 -8.26
C PRO A 132 -17.86 18.36 -8.33
N LYS A 133 -18.55 18.51 -9.48
CA LYS A 133 -19.52 19.59 -9.72
C LYS A 133 -20.62 19.66 -8.64
N ILE A 134 -21.07 18.50 -8.16
CA ILE A 134 -21.95 18.40 -6.98
C ILE A 134 -21.12 17.76 -5.86
N ILE A 135 -20.71 18.58 -4.90
CA ILE A 135 -19.86 18.17 -3.78
C ILE A 135 -20.61 17.23 -2.85
N TRP A 136 -21.86 17.60 -2.51
CA TRP A 136 -22.70 16.86 -1.59
C TRP A 136 -24.12 16.74 -2.12
N ASP A 137 -24.68 15.53 -2.07
CA ASP A 137 -26.06 15.25 -2.49
C ASP A 137 -26.98 15.20 -1.26
N TYR A 138 -27.63 16.34 -0.98
CA TYR A 138 -28.56 16.48 0.13
C TYR A 138 -29.85 15.65 -0.03
N ASN A 139 -30.20 15.24 -1.26
CA ASN A 139 -31.43 14.51 -1.53
C ASN A 139 -31.30 12.99 -1.36
N SER A 140 -30.08 12.50 -1.08
CA SER A 140 -29.76 11.07 -1.02
C SER A 140 -30.44 10.29 0.11
N TYR A 141 -31.02 10.98 1.11
CA TYR A 141 -31.68 10.39 2.28
C TYR A 141 -33.19 10.18 2.10
N TYR A 142 -33.81 10.77 1.07
CA TYR A 142 -35.24 10.59 0.82
C TYR A 142 -35.46 9.33 -0.01
N LYS A 143 -35.96 8.27 0.63
CA LYS A 143 -36.52 7.10 -0.06
C LYS A 143 -37.72 7.56 -0.89
N LYS A 144 -37.65 7.43 -2.21
CA LYS A 144 -38.84 7.37 -3.07
C LYS A 144 -39.40 5.96 -3.05
#